data_AF-A0A434QRV3-F1
#
_entry.id   AF-A0A434QRV3-F1
#
_cell.length_a   1.000
_cell.length_b   1.000
_cell.length_c   1.000
_cell.angle_alpha   90.00
_cell.angle_beta   90.00
_cell.angle_gamma   90.00
#
_symmetry.space_group_name_H-M   'P 1'
#
loop_
_entity.id
_entity.type
_entity.pdbx_description
1 polymer ?
#
loop_
_entity_poly.entity_id
_entity_poly.type
_entity_poly.pdbx_seq_one_letter_code
_entity_poly.pdbx_strand_id
1 'polypeptide(L)'
;LALADALDAVVPQGRIAVGLDGASEGRNRFELKWPNDVLATGAKLAGILLESTLLEGGRFAVAVGIGVNVVAYPEDLPYPATSLQALGANCDAEMLFLALSDAWSENFRLWDDGRGLSAIRKRWLARAAGLGGEVAVRIDGNVVRGVFETID
;
A
#
# COMPACT_ATOMS: atom_id res chain seq x y z
N LEU A 1 3.73 2.71 -3.93
CA LEU A 1 4.73 1.97 -4.72
C LEU A 1 5.94 1.62 -3.88
N ALA A 2 6.70 2.59 -3.37
CA ALA A 2 7.90 2.36 -2.57
C ALA A 2 7.72 1.29 -1.47
N LEU A 3 6.66 1.39 -0.66
CA LEU A 3 6.38 0.37 0.36
C LEU A 3 6.13 -1.03 -0.23
N ALA A 4 5.36 -1.15 -1.31
CA ALA A 4 5.12 -2.45 -1.94
C ALA A 4 6.40 -3.06 -2.54
N ASP A 5 7.25 -2.23 -3.15
CA ASP A 5 8.54 -2.69 -3.68
C ASP A 5 9.49 -3.13 -2.55
N ALA A 6 9.52 -2.38 -1.44
CA ALA A 6 10.30 -2.74 -0.25
C ALA A 6 9.83 -4.06 0.36
N LEU A 7 8.51 -4.24 0.48
CA LEU A 7 7.89 -5.47 0.97
C LEU A 7 8.22 -6.68 0.08
N ASP A 8 8.20 -6.51 -1.25
CA ASP A 8 8.64 -7.56 -2.19
C ASP A 8 10.13 -7.92 -2.01
N ALA A 9 10.97 -6.95 -1.64
CA ALA A 9 12.40 -7.17 -1.41
C ALA A 9 12.68 -7.92 -0.09
N VAL A 10 11.93 -7.64 0.98
CA VAL A 10 12.15 -8.26 2.30
C VAL A 10 11.32 -9.53 2.55
N VAL A 11 10.27 -9.77 1.76
CA VAL A 11 9.45 -10.99 1.83
C VAL A 11 9.57 -11.78 0.51
N PRO A 12 10.53 -12.71 0.39
CA PRO A 12 10.74 -13.46 -0.83
C PRO A 12 9.48 -14.23 -1.26
N GLN A 13 9.22 -14.25 -2.58
CA GLN A 13 8.10 -14.96 -3.18
C GLN A 13 8.09 -16.44 -2.77
N GLY A 14 6.96 -16.90 -2.24
CA GLY A 14 6.72 -18.32 -1.89
C GLY A 14 6.63 -18.63 -0.39
N ARG A 15 6.75 -17.62 0.50
CA ARG A 15 6.69 -17.82 1.96
C ARG A 15 5.43 -17.36 2.67
N ILE A 16 4.54 -16.65 1.98
CA ILE A 16 3.28 -16.20 2.59
C ILE A 16 2.24 -17.30 2.42
N ALA A 17 1.73 -17.82 3.54
CA ALA A 17 0.59 -18.73 3.52
C ALA A 17 -0.63 -17.98 2.99
N VAL A 18 -1.17 -18.42 1.85
CA VAL A 18 -2.40 -17.86 1.28
C VAL A 18 -3.58 -18.30 2.15
N GLY A 19 -4.29 -17.35 2.74
CA GLY A 19 -5.55 -17.59 3.46
C GLY A 19 -6.64 -18.10 2.49
N LEU A 20 -7.56 -18.93 3.02
CA LEU A 20 -8.51 -19.76 2.28
C LEU A 20 -9.59 -19.02 1.46
N ASP A 21 -9.65 -17.69 1.49
CA ASP A 21 -10.70 -16.93 0.80
C ASP A 21 -10.14 -16.28 -0.47
N GLY A 22 -10.15 -17.06 -1.55
CA GLY A 22 -9.50 -16.79 -2.83
C GLY A 22 -10.07 -15.61 -3.64
N ALA A 23 -9.79 -14.38 -3.21
CA ALA A 23 -10.02 -13.16 -4.00
C ALA A 23 -8.79 -12.68 -4.79
N SER A 24 -7.60 -13.27 -4.56
CA SER A 24 -6.42 -13.02 -5.39
C SER A 24 -6.03 -14.31 -6.10
N GLU A 25 -5.99 -14.29 -7.43
CA GLU A 25 -5.47 -15.39 -8.24
C GLU A 25 -3.97 -15.64 -7.94
N GLY A 26 -3.69 -16.43 -6.89
CA GLY A 26 -2.47 -17.22 -6.73
C GLY A 26 -1.12 -16.49 -6.76
N ARG A 27 -1.08 -15.17 -6.59
CA ARG A 27 0.16 -14.40 -6.58
C ARG A 27 0.27 -13.69 -5.24
N ASN A 28 1.17 -14.20 -4.38
CA ASN A 28 1.65 -13.51 -3.18
C ASN A 28 2.07 -12.08 -3.55
N ARG A 29 1.15 -11.13 -3.45
CA ARG A 29 1.34 -9.74 -3.88
C ARG A 29 0.79 -8.83 -2.81
N PHE A 30 1.61 -7.86 -2.44
CA PHE A 30 1.16 -6.70 -1.69
C PHE A 30 0.34 -5.82 -2.64
N GLU A 31 -0.93 -5.64 -2.33
CA GLU A 31 -1.89 -4.90 -3.14
C GLU A 31 -2.06 -3.48 -2.60
N LEU A 32 -2.28 -2.53 -3.50
CA LEU A 32 -2.50 -1.13 -3.18
C LEU A 32 -4.00 -0.86 -3.18
N LYS A 33 -4.57 -0.66 -1.99
CA LYS A 33 -5.97 -0.30 -1.83
C LYS A 33 -6.09 1.21 -1.72
N TRP A 34 -6.77 1.81 -2.68
CA TRP A 34 -7.04 3.24 -2.68
C TRP A 34 -7.89 3.63 -1.45
N PRO A 35 -7.62 4.78 -0.81
CA PRO A 35 -6.56 5.73 -1.16
C PRO A 35 -5.18 5.40 -0.58
N ASN A 36 -5.11 4.68 0.53
CA ASN A 36 -3.99 4.82 1.46
C ASN A 36 -3.51 3.51 2.13
N ASP A 37 -4.09 2.36 1.77
CA ASP A 37 -3.80 1.10 2.45
C ASP A 37 -2.94 0.18 1.57
N VAL A 38 -2.08 -0.62 2.21
CA VAL A 38 -1.45 -1.79 1.58
C VAL A 38 -2.04 -3.04 2.19
N LEU A 39 -2.51 -3.95 1.33
CA LEU A 39 -3.06 -5.23 1.72
C LEU A 39 -2.06 -6.36 1.44
N ALA A 40 -2.12 -7.41 2.24
CA ALA A 40 -1.52 -8.71 1.96
C ALA A 40 -2.63 -9.76 2.04
N THR A 41 -2.89 -10.45 0.93
CA THR A 41 -3.94 -11.48 0.84
C THR A 41 -5.31 -10.96 1.31
N GLY A 42 -5.69 -9.75 0.87
CA GLY A 42 -6.95 -9.10 1.25
C GLY A 42 -7.02 -8.52 2.67
N ALA A 43 -6.03 -8.77 3.54
CA ALA A 43 -5.96 -8.22 4.88
C ALA A 43 -5.06 -6.98 4.95
N LYS A 44 -5.43 -5.99 5.76
CA LYS A 44 -4.66 -4.75 5.91
C LYS A 44 -3.32 -5.01 6.61
N LEU A 45 -2.23 -4.63 5.96
CA LEU A 45 -0.87 -4.74 6.46
C LEU A 45 -0.27 -3.38 6.86
N ALA A 46 -0.59 -2.33 6.10
CA ALA A 46 -0.05 -1.00 6.32
C ALA A 46 -1.04 0.10 5.95
N GLY A 47 -0.83 1.29 6.52
CA GLY A 47 -1.53 2.52 6.18
C GLY A 47 -0.54 3.66 5.94
N ILE A 48 -0.87 4.53 4.99
CA ILE A 48 -0.07 5.69 4.61
C ILE A 48 -0.91 6.96 4.81
N LEU A 49 -0.35 7.96 5.49
CA LEU A 49 -1.01 9.26 5.72
C LEU A 49 -0.13 10.38 5.19
N LEU A 50 -0.74 11.29 4.45
CA LEU A 50 -0.09 12.52 3.98
C LEU A 50 -0.70 13.69 4.74
N GLU A 51 0.16 14.49 5.35
CA GLU A 51 -0.18 15.78 5.94
C GLU A 51 0.65 16.86 5.27
N SER A 52 0.06 18.03 5.01
CA SER A 52 0.75 19.10 4.29
C SER A 52 0.54 20.46 4.93
N THR A 53 1.53 21.32 4.82
CA THR A 53 1.47 22.69 5.30
C THR A 53 2.17 23.66 4.36
N LEU A 54 1.73 24.92 4.36
CA LEU A 54 2.42 26.01 3.70
C LEU A 54 3.45 26.61 4.65
N LEU A 55 4.70 26.64 4.20
CA LEU A 55 5.81 27.27 4.90
C LEU A 55 6.00 28.73 4.44
N GLU A 56 6.78 29.47 5.21
CA GLU A 56 7.22 30.82 4.82
C GLU A 56 7.91 30.83 3.44
N GLY A 57 7.63 31.89 2.68
CA GLY A 57 8.12 32.06 1.31
C GLY A 57 7.32 31.28 0.26
N GLY A 58 6.12 30.79 0.59
CA GLY A 58 5.24 30.09 -0.36
C GLY A 58 5.68 28.67 -0.68
N ARG A 59 6.58 28.10 0.12
CA ARG A 59 7.03 26.70 -0.03
C ARG A 59 5.98 25.75 0.55
N PHE A 60 5.82 24.59 -0.07
CA PHE A 60 4.93 23.54 0.41
C PHE A 60 5.75 22.43 1.08
N ALA A 61 5.30 21.97 2.24
CA ALA A 61 5.86 20.82 2.91
C ALA A 61 4.82 19.71 3.02
N VAL A 62 5.26 18.47 2.83
CA VAL A 62 4.45 17.26 3.03
C VAL A 62 5.18 16.35 4.00
N ALA A 63 4.50 15.92 5.05
CA ALA A 63 4.91 14.84 5.92
C ALA A 63 4.17 13.56 5.49
N VAL A 64 4.94 12.49 5.28
CA VAL A 64 4.40 11.18 4.88
C VAL A 64 4.61 10.19 6.02
N GLY A 65 3.53 9.85 6.71
CA GLY A 65 3.51 8.81 7.73
C GLY A 65 3.24 7.45 7.10
N ILE A 66 4.07 6.45 7.42
CA ILE A 66 3.90 5.07 6.95
C ILE A 66 3.90 4.14 8.16
N GLY A 67 2.75 3.57 8.49
CA GLY A 67 2.60 2.59 9.55
C GLY A 67 2.49 1.19 8.98
N VAL A 68 3.35 0.26 9.42
CA VAL A 68 3.38 -1.13 8.95
C VAL A 68 3.30 -2.09 10.13
N ASN A 69 2.40 -3.06 10.06
CA ASN A 69 2.31 -4.15 11.02
C ASN A 69 3.46 -5.15 10.76
N VAL A 70 4.59 -4.99 11.45
CA VAL A 70 5.74 -5.90 11.29
C VAL A 70 5.57 -7.15 12.15
N VAL A 71 5.48 -6.97 13.47
CA VAL A 71 5.38 -8.07 14.45
C VAL A 71 3.92 -8.40 14.73
N ALA A 72 3.16 -7.41 15.19
CA ALA A 72 1.76 -7.57 15.57
C ALA A 72 0.85 -6.64 14.75
N TYR A 73 -0.44 -6.93 14.81
CA TYR A 73 -1.51 -6.11 14.27
C TYR A 73 -2.66 -6.04 15.30
N PRO A 74 -3.48 -4.99 15.29
CA PRO A 74 -4.64 -4.90 16.18
C PRO A 74 -5.68 -5.97 15.84
N GLU A 75 -6.19 -6.63 16.87
CA GLU A 75 -7.32 -7.55 16.81
C GLU A 75 -8.65 -6.76 16.89
N ASP A 76 -9.78 -7.42 16.65
CA ASP A 76 -11.14 -6.84 16.76
C ASP A 76 -11.44 -5.64 15.85
N LEU A 77 -10.80 -5.59 14.67
CA LEU A 77 -11.12 -4.60 13.65
C LEU A 77 -12.36 -5.00 12.84
N PRO A 78 -13.13 -4.02 12.32
CA PRO A 78 -14.27 -4.29 11.43
C PRO A 78 -13.85 -4.79 10.03
N TYR A 79 -12.56 -5.00 9.81
CA TYR A 79 -11.96 -5.49 8.58
C TYR A 79 -10.75 -6.39 8.90
N PRO A 80 -10.38 -7.31 8.00
CA PRO A 80 -9.21 -8.17 8.21
C PRO A 80 -7.91 -7.36 8.27
N ALA A 81 -7.02 -7.73 9.20
CA ALA A 81 -5.68 -7.18 9.34
C ALA A 81 -4.65 -8.31 9.51
N THR A 82 -3.40 -8.02 9.19
CA THR A 82 -2.28 -8.97 9.30
C THR A 82 -0.97 -8.25 9.61
N SER A 83 0.08 -9.01 9.93
CA SER A 83 1.46 -8.53 10.10
C SER A 83 2.43 -9.36 9.28
N LEU A 84 3.63 -8.83 9.01
CA LEU A 84 4.69 -9.58 8.34
C LEU A 84 5.02 -10.89 9.06
N GLN A 85 5.09 -10.85 10.40
CA GLN A 85 5.33 -12.05 11.21
C GLN A 85 4.20 -13.08 11.08
N ALA A 86 2.93 -12.65 11.08
CA ALA A 86 1.79 -13.55 10.89
C ALA A 86 1.78 -14.21 9.50
N LEU A 87 2.35 -13.53 8.50
CA LEU A 87 2.56 -14.05 7.15
C LEU A 87 3.80 -14.94 7.04
N GLY A 88 4.52 -15.20 8.13
CA GLY A 88 5.73 -16.04 8.16
C GLY A 88 7.00 -15.34 7.66
N ALA A 89 6.99 -14.02 7.50
CA ALA A 89 8.18 -13.28 7.12
C ALA A 89 9.14 -13.16 8.31
N ASN A 90 10.43 -13.36 8.03
CA ASN A 90 11.51 -13.11 8.98
C ASN A 90 12.13 -11.75 8.67
N CYS A 91 11.41 -10.68 9.02
CA CYS A 91 11.80 -9.29 8.77
C CYS A 91 11.44 -8.44 10.01
N ASP A 92 12.36 -7.56 10.41
CA ASP A 92 12.14 -6.57 11.45
C ASP A 92 11.95 -5.18 10.84
N ALA A 93 11.66 -4.20 11.71
CA ALA A 93 11.39 -2.83 11.27
C ALA A 93 12.63 -2.16 10.63
N GLU A 94 13.84 -2.51 11.06
CA GLU A 94 15.08 -1.92 10.53
C GLU A 94 15.35 -2.41 9.10
N MET A 95 15.26 -3.72 8.87
CA MET A 95 15.37 -4.31 7.53
C MET A 95 14.32 -3.72 6.58
N LEU A 96 13.08 -3.61 7.03
CA LEU A 96 12.01 -3.01 6.22
C LEU A 96 12.29 -1.52 5.94
N PHE A 97 12.78 -0.76 6.92
CA PHE A 97 13.08 0.65 6.75
C PHE A 97 14.20 0.88 5.73
N LEU A 98 15.26 0.08 5.76
CA LEU A 98 16.34 0.15 4.77
C LEU A 98 15.82 -0.12 3.35
N ALA A 99 15.06 -1.20 3.18
CA ALA A 99 14.45 -1.53 1.88
C ALA A 99 13.47 -0.43 1.41
N LEU A 100 12.72 0.17 2.34
CA LEU A 100 11.83 1.30 2.05
C LEU A 100 12.60 2.55 1.63
N SER A 101 13.73 2.84 2.25
CA SER A 101 14.60 3.97 1.90
C SER A 101 15.14 3.85 0.47
N ASP A 102 15.60 2.65 0.09
CA ASP A 102 16.08 2.37 -1.26
C ASP A 102 14.94 2.49 -2.29
N ALA A 103 13.83 1.81 -2.03
CA ALA A 103 12.65 1.85 -2.90
C ALA A 103 12.05 3.27 -3.01
N TRP A 104 12.10 4.06 -1.93
CA TRP A 104 11.68 5.46 -1.95
C TRP A 104 12.55 6.27 -2.90
N SER A 105 13.87 6.15 -2.79
CA SER A 105 14.82 6.87 -3.64
C SER A 105 14.64 6.54 -5.13
N GLU A 106 14.34 5.28 -5.46
CA GLU A 106 14.01 4.86 -6.83
C GLU A 106 12.68 5.44 -7.32
N ASN A 107 11.62 5.31 -6.51
CA ASN A 107 10.29 5.79 -6.89
C ASN A 107 10.21 7.32 -6.94
N PHE A 108 10.97 8.03 -6.10
CA PHE A 108 11.07 9.48 -6.12
C PHE A 108 11.79 9.98 -7.38
N ARG A 109 12.86 9.30 -7.81
CA ARG A 109 13.49 9.55 -9.12
C ARG A 109 12.54 9.27 -10.28
N LEU A 110 11.76 8.19 -10.20
CA LEU A 110 10.75 7.89 -11.22
C LEU A 110 9.66 8.96 -11.26
N TRP A 111 9.27 9.52 -10.12
CA TRP A 111 8.25 10.57 -10.05
C TRP A 111 8.66 11.83 -10.84
N ASP A 112 9.94 12.19 -10.78
CA ASP A 112 10.56 13.21 -11.64
C ASP A 112 9.79 14.55 -11.64
N ASP A 113 9.55 15.12 -10.46
CA ASP A 113 8.72 16.31 -10.26
C ASP A 113 7.33 16.22 -10.91
N GLY A 114 6.77 15.01 -10.96
CA GLY A 114 5.47 14.71 -11.57
C GLY A 114 5.53 14.33 -13.05
N ARG A 115 6.66 14.51 -13.74
CA ARG A 115 6.81 14.12 -15.16
C ARG A 115 6.66 12.62 -15.37
N GLY A 116 6.99 11.80 -14.37
CA GLY A 116 6.85 10.35 -14.41
C GLY A 116 5.53 9.80 -13.90
N LEU A 117 4.51 10.65 -13.68
CA LEU A 117 3.22 10.23 -13.14
C LEU A 117 2.57 9.10 -13.96
N SER A 118 2.68 9.11 -15.29
CA SER A 118 2.15 8.04 -16.15
C SER A 118 2.76 6.67 -15.83
N ALA A 119 4.08 6.62 -15.61
CA ALA A 119 4.78 5.39 -15.25
C ALA A 119 4.40 4.92 -13.83
N ILE A 120 4.28 5.86 -12.89
CA ILE A 120 3.79 5.59 -11.53
C ILE A 120 2.37 5.03 -11.56
N ARG A 121 1.46 5.67 -12.29
CA ARG A 121 0.06 5.24 -12.45
C ARG A 121 -0.02 3.83 -13.02
N LYS A 122 0.74 3.53 -14.08
CA LYS A 122 0.79 2.18 -14.66
C LYS A 122 1.23 1.13 -13.63
N ARG A 123 2.29 1.41 -12.85
CA ARG A 123 2.78 0.51 -11.81
C ARG A 123 1.80 0.38 -10.65
N TRP A 124 1.10 1.45 -10.31
CA TRP A 124 0.09 1.46 -9.25
C TRP A 124 -1.12 0.60 -9.65
N LEU A 125 -1.66 0.80 -10.86
CA LEU A 125 -2.79 0.03 -11.39
C LEU A 125 -2.48 -1.47 -11.51
N ALA A 126 -1.23 -1.83 -11.85
CA ALA A 126 -0.79 -3.22 -11.87
C ALA A 126 -0.80 -3.93 -10.50
N ARG A 127 -0.93 -3.17 -9.40
CA ARG A 127 -1.02 -3.65 -8.02
C ARG A 127 -2.34 -3.25 -7.35
N ALA A 128 -3.28 -2.64 -8.07
CA ALA A 128 -4.49 -2.07 -7.49
C ALA A 128 -5.41 -3.17 -6.94
N ALA A 129 -5.76 -3.08 -5.67
CA ALA A 129 -6.76 -3.94 -5.06
C ALA A 129 -8.15 -3.59 -5.62
N GLY A 130 -8.90 -4.60 -6.07
CA GLY A 130 -10.28 -4.45 -6.50
C GLY A 130 -10.49 -3.76 -7.86
N LEU A 131 -9.45 -3.63 -8.70
CA LEU A 131 -9.60 -3.08 -10.05
C LEU A 131 -10.57 -3.93 -10.88
N GLY A 132 -11.55 -3.28 -11.52
CA GLY A 132 -12.65 -3.92 -12.23
C GLY A 132 -13.75 -4.52 -11.33
N GLY A 133 -13.57 -4.47 -10.01
CA GLY A 133 -14.53 -4.98 -9.03
C GLY A 133 -15.51 -3.91 -8.54
N GLU A 134 -16.57 -4.36 -7.87
CA GLU A 134 -17.51 -3.45 -7.19
C GLU A 134 -16.87 -2.79 -5.98
N VAL A 135 -17.09 -1.48 -5.86
CA VAL A 135 -16.64 -0.68 -4.71
C VAL A 135 -17.78 0.16 -4.18
N ALA A 136 -17.72 0.45 -2.89
CA ALA A 136 -18.62 1.37 -2.21
C ALA A 136 -17.79 2.48 -1.54
N VAL A 137 -18.08 3.73 -1.88
CA VAL A 137 -17.40 4.90 -1.31
C VAL A 137 -18.40 5.71 -0.50
N ARG A 138 -17.97 6.20 0.66
CA ARG A 138 -18.77 7.12 1.47
C ARG A 138 -18.38 8.56 1.15
N ILE A 139 -19.33 9.35 0.63
CA ILE A 139 -19.15 10.76 0.28
C ILE A 139 -20.25 11.54 1.00
N ASP A 140 -19.86 12.52 1.82
CA ASP A 140 -20.79 13.37 2.59
C ASP A 140 -21.89 12.58 3.35
N GLY A 141 -21.50 11.43 3.91
CA GLY A 141 -22.40 10.53 4.65
C GLY A 141 -23.21 9.55 3.79
N ASN A 142 -23.27 9.73 2.47
CA ASN A 142 -23.96 8.83 1.55
C ASN A 142 -23.03 7.74 1.03
N VAL A 143 -23.57 6.54 0.78
CA VAL A 143 -22.82 5.43 0.16
C VAL A 143 -23.13 5.38 -1.33
N VAL A 144 -22.11 5.58 -2.15
CA VAL A 144 -22.18 5.42 -3.61
C VAL A 144 -21.54 4.08 -3.97
N ARG A 145 -22.20 3.30 -4.82
CA ARG A 145 -21.69 2.01 -5.34
C ARG A 145 -21.37 2.13 -6.82
N GLY A 146 -20.33 1.45 -7.27
CA GLY A 146 -19.91 1.43 -8.67
C GLY A 146 -18.79 0.43 -8.90
N VAL A 147 -18.14 0.53 -10.06
CA VAL A 147 -16.99 -0.32 -10.44
C VAL A 147 -15.72 0.52 -10.34
N PHE A 148 -14.66 -0.04 -9.75
CA PHE A 148 -13.36 0.62 -9.71
C PHE A 148 -12.63 0.43 -11.04
N GLU A 149 -12.80 1.35 -11.99
CA GLU A 149 -12.22 1.23 -13.33
C GLU A 149 -10.76 1.67 -13.41
N THR A 150 -10.40 2.77 -12.75
CA THR A 150 -9.06 3.38 -12.80
C THR A 150 -8.90 4.48 -11.74
N ILE A 151 -7.67 4.96 -11.55
CA ILE A 151 -7.35 6.30 -11.01
C ILE A 151 -6.84 7.20 -12.16
N ASP A 152 -7.05 8.51 -12.10
CA ASP A 152 -6.58 9.50 -13.08
C ASP A 152 -5.39 10.35 -12.61
#